data_AF-A0AAW0B223-F1
#
_entry.id   AF-A0AAW0B223-F1
#
_cell.length_a   1.000
_cell.length_b   1.000
_cell.length_c   1.000
_cell.angle_alpha   90.00
_cell.angle_beta   90.00
_cell.angle_gamma   90.00
#
_symmetry.space_group_name_H-M   'P 1'
#
loop_
_entity.id
_entity.type
_entity.pdbx_description
1 polymer ?
#
loop_
_entity_poly.entity_id
_entity_poly.type
_entity_poly.pdbx_seq_one_letter_code
_entity_poly.pdbx_strand_id
1 'polypeptide(L)'
;MLVVLAVVADPALCLTALFPKNPCLLVVCPTVLLQLEMPENMCELGLDALAINTETRLDALRQRNKELWTTTRKRPNFILTGPEQLTRREFEKALQDKEFYGCACGTGFEEVHLLNTWIASFRKDF
;
A
#
# COMPACT_ATOMS: atom_id res chain seq x y z
N MET A 1 -4.81 -10.76 -2.03
CA MET A 1 -4.79 -10.54 -0.57
C MET A 1 -5.75 -11.46 0.19
N LEU A 2 -6.99 -11.66 -0.27
CA LEU A 2 -7.98 -12.53 0.40
C LEU A 2 -7.49 -13.95 0.71
N VAL A 3 -6.84 -14.62 -0.24
CA VAL A 3 -6.25 -15.96 -0.02
C VAL A 3 -5.22 -15.94 1.10
N VAL A 4 -4.35 -14.92 1.13
CA VAL A 4 -3.33 -14.78 2.17
C VAL A 4 -3.99 -14.56 3.54
N LEU A 5 -5.01 -13.72 3.63
CA LEU A 5 -5.77 -13.52 4.87
C LEU A 5 -6.44 -14.81 5.34
N ALA A 6 -7.02 -15.59 4.42
CA ALA A 6 -7.63 -16.88 4.74
C ALA A 6 -6.59 -17.87 5.29
N VAL A 7 -5.41 -17.97 4.68
CA VAL A 7 -4.32 -18.84 5.17
C VAL A 7 -3.76 -18.37 6.51
N VAL A 8 -3.69 -17.06 6.77
CA VAL A 8 -3.31 -16.53 8.09
C VAL A 8 -4.34 -16.89 9.16
N ALA A 9 -5.63 -16.84 8.82
CA ALA A 9 -6.72 -17.20 9.73
C ALA A 9 -6.78 -18.71 9.99
N ASP A 10 -6.51 -19.53 8.98
CA ASP A 10 -6.45 -20.98 9.06
C ASP A 10 -5.22 -21.54 8.32
N PRO A 11 -4.09 -21.75 9.03
CA PRO A 11 -2.87 -22.30 8.43
C PRO A 11 -3.03 -23.71 7.84
N ALA A 12 -4.09 -24.46 8.22
CA ALA A 12 -4.34 -25.78 7.65
C ALA A 12 -4.72 -25.72 6.17
N LEU A 13 -5.19 -24.56 5.68
CA LEU A 13 -5.51 -24.35 4.26
C LEU A 13 -4.27 -24.38 3.35
N CYS A 14 -3.07 -24.10 3.88
CA CYS A 14 -1.83 -24.15 3.11
C CYS A 14 -0.62 -24.42 4.01
N LEU A 15 -0.25 -25.70 4.14
CA LEU A 15 0.82 -26.14 5.04
C LEU A 15 2.24 -25.74 4.60
N THR A 16 2.40 -25.33 3.34
CA THR A 16 3.72 -25.01 2.75
C THR A 16 4.02 -23.52 2.71
N ALA A 17 3.04 -22.65 3.00
CA ALA A 17 3.20 -21.21 2.98
C ALA A 17 3.01 -20.62 4.37
N LEU A 18 3.90 -19.71 4.75
CA LEU A 18 3.80 -18.93 5.98
C LEU A 18 3.71 -17.46 5.61
N PHE A 19 2.76 -16.77 6.25
CA PHE A 19 2.54 -15.35 6.05
C PHE A 19 2.67 -14.62 7.40
N PRO A 20 3.03 -13.32 7.38
CA PRO A 20 2.98 -12.47 8.55
C PRO A 20 1.58 -12.44 9.18
N LYS A 21 1.51 -12.18 10.48
CA LYS A 21 0.23 -12.10 11.22
C LYS A 21 -0.70 -10.99 10.69
N ASN A 22 -0.12 -9.87 10.23
CA ASN A 22 -0.86 -8.73 9.67
C ASN A 22 -0.41 -8.50 8.24
N PRO A 23 -0.72 -9.40 7.30
CA PRO A 23 -0.13 -9.34 5.98
C PRO A 23 -0.66 -8.11 5.21
N CYS A 24 0.22 -7.41 4.49
CA CYS A 24 -0.10 -6.19 3.75
C CYS A 24 0.40 -6.27 2.31
N LEU A 25 -0.43 -5.83 1.36
CA LEU A 25 -0.07 -5.62 -0.04
C LEU A 25 0.10 -4.12 -0.30
N LEU A 26 1.26 -3.70 -0.80
CA LEU A 26 1.53 -2.32 -1.20
C LEU A 26 1.42 -2.19 -2.73
N VAL A 27 0.60 -1.28 -3.23
CA VAL A 27 0.42 -1.03 -4.66
C VAL A 27 0.76 0.44 -4.95
N VAL A 28 1.68 0.65 -5.89
CA VAL A 28 2.00 1.98 -6.43
C VAL A 28 1.10 2.23 -7.63
N CYS A 29 0.31 3.30 -7.58
CA CYS A 29 -0.68 3.66 -8.58
C CYS A 29 -0.52 5.14 -8.93
N PRO A 30 -0.22 5.52 -10.19
CA PRO A 30 -0.04 6.91 -10.58
C PRO A 30 -1.34 7.67 -10.80
N THR A 31 -2.46 6.97 -10.94
CA THR A 31 -3.74 7.57 -11.29
C THR A 31 -4.50 7.97 -10.04
N VAL A 32 -4.57 9.28 -9.75
CA VAL A 32 -5.25 9.80 -8.54
C VAL A 32 -6.70 9.34 -8.43
N LEU A 33 -7.45 9.29 -9.55
CA LEU A 33 -8.84 8.83 -9.53
C LEU A 33 -8.97 7.39 -9.00
N LEU A 34 -8.10 6.49 -9.47
CA LEU A 34 -8.06 5.11 -8.97
C LEU A 34 -7.66 5.08 -7.48
N GLN A 35 -6.79 5.98 -7.04
CA GLN A 35 -6.47 6.08 -5.61
C GLN A 35 -7.66 6.49 -4.75
N LEU A 36 -8.64 7.22 -5.29
CA LEU A 36 -9.85 7.61 -4.57
C LEU A 36 -10.89 6.48 -4.54
N GLU A 37 -11.09 5.78 -5.66
CA GLU A 37 -12.15 4.78 -5.81
C GLU A 37 -11.74 3.37 -5.33
N MET A 38 -10.49 2.97 -5.55
CA MET A 38 -10.05 1.61 -5.23
C MET A 38 -10.12 1.24 -3.74
N PRO A 39 -9.81 2.12 -2.78
CA PRO A 39 -9.94 1.77 -1.36
C PRO A 39 -11.37 1.37 -0.99
N GLU A 40 -12.38 2.09 -1.49
CA GLU A 40 -13.79 1.77 -1.25
C GLU A 40 -14.15 0.41 -1.84
N ASN A 41 -13.80 0.19 -3.11
CA ASN A 41 -14.02 -1.09 -3.80
C ASN A 41 -13.33 -2.27 -3.09
N MET A 42 -12.11 -2.08 -2.58
CA MET A 42 -11.39 -3.13 -1.84
C MET A 42 -12.04 -3.40 -0.49
N CYS A 43 -12.55 -2.37 0.19
CA CYS A 43 -13.31 -2.51 1.43
C CYS A 43 -14.62 -3.30 1.22
N GLU A 44 -15.35 -3.05 0.13
CA GLU A 44 -16.54 -3.83 -0.24
C GLU A 44 -16.24 -5.32 -0.44
N LEU A 45 -15.03 -5.64 -0.90
CA LEU A 45 -14.53 -7.01 -1.07
C LEU A 45 -13.97 -7.63 0.23
N GLY A 46 -14.09 -6.94 1.36
CA GLY A 46 -13.66 -7.44 2.68
C GLY A 46 -12.18 -7.23 2.98
N LEU A 47 -11.47 -6.39 2.22
CA LEU A 47 -10.13 -5.93 2.58
C LEU A 47 -10.21 -4.70 3.48
N ASP A 48 -9.13 -4.43 4.21
CA ASP A 48 -8.95 -3.16 4.90
C ASP A 48 -7.98 -2.38 4.02
N ALA A 49 -8.43 -1.28 3.41
CA ALA A 49 -7.70 -0.57 2.37
C ALA A 49 -7.48 0.91 2.70
N LEU A 50 -6.28 1.42 2.40
CA LEU A 50 -5.93 2.83 2.57
C LEU A 50 -5.22 3.36 1.33
N ALA A 51 -5.65 4.51 0.84
CA ALA A 51 -4.87 5.31 -0.11
C ALA A 51 -3.99 6.32 0.62
N ILE A 52 -2.68 6.28 0.37
CA ILE A 52 -1.71 7.25 0.86
C ILE A 52 -1.20 8.05 -0.34
N ASN A 53 -1.72 9.27 -0.47
CA ASN A 53 -1.38 10.20 -1.52
C ASN A 53 -1.22 11.61 -0.96
N THR A 54 -0.98 12.58 -1.83
CA THR A 54 -0.77 13.96 -1.40
C THR A 54 -1.95 14.52 -0.60
N GLU A 55 -3.19 14.25 -1.01
CA GLU A 55 -4.39 14.76 -0.34
C GLU A 55 -4.61 14.09 1.02
N THR A 56 -4.60 12.76 1.08
CA THR A 56 -4.80 12.02 2.33
C THR A 56 -3.72 12.35 3.36
N ARG A 57 -2.48 12.57 2.91
CA ARG A 57 -1.39 13.07 3.75
C ARG A 57 -1.63 14.49 4.26
N LEU A 58 -2.08 15.41 3.41
CA LEU A 58 -2.39 16.77 3.84
C LEU A 58 -3.53 16.79 4.85
N ASP A 59 -4.55 15.97 4.66
CA ASP A 59 -5.67 15.84 5.59
C ASP A 59 -5.23 15.23 6.92
N ALA A 60 -4.40 14.20 6.91
CA ALA A 60 -3.82 13.65 8.13
C ALA A 60 -2.99 14.70 8.90
N LEU A 61 -2.20 15.52 8.20
CA LEU A 61 -1.45 16.62 8.81
C LEU A 61 -2.39 17.67 9.44
N ARG A 62 -3.49 18.04 8.76
CA ARG A 62 -4.50 18.98 9.30
C ARG A 62 -5.15 18.44 10.57
N GLN A 63 -5.41 17.13 10.60
CA GLN A 63 -6.00 16.43 11.74
C GLN A 63 -4.97 16.16 12.87
N ARG A 64 -3.73 16.66 12.75
CA ARG A 64 -2.59 16.35 13.64
C ARG A 64 -2.26 14.86 13.75
N ASN A 65 -2.76 14.07 12.81
CA ASN A 65 -2.40 12.67 12.64
C ASN A 65 -1.12 12.58 11.81
N LYS A 66 0.03 12.68 12.47
CA LYS A 66 1.35 12.71 11.79
C LYS A 66 1.87 11.32 11.40
N GLU A 67 1.03 10.29 11.53
CA GLU A 67 1.49 8.90 11.64
C GLU A 67 0.78 7.94 10.66
N LEU A 68 0.44 8.42 9.45
CA LEU A 68 -0.18 7.62 8.38
C LEU A 68 0.58 6.31 8.08
N TRP A 69 1.91 6.37 8.02
CA TRP A 69 2.75 5.17 7.80
C TRP A 69 3.05 4.40 9.10
N THR A 70 2.70 4.94 10.26
CA THR A 70 2.75 4.20 11.52
C THR A 70 1.50 3.35 11.70
N THR A 71 0.33 3.87 11.30
CA THR A 71 -0.93 3.12 11.37
C THR A 71 -0.82 1.84 10.55
N THR A 72 -0.17 1.90 9.38
CA THR A 72 0.05 0.78 8.45
C THR A 72 0.84 -0.39 9.03
N ARG A 73 1.51 -0.24 10.18
CA ARG A 73 2.20 -1.35 10.87
C ARG A 73 1.25 -2.43 11.37
N LYS A 74 0.00 -2.06 11.67
CA LYS A 74 -1.03 -2.99 12.19
C LYS A 74 -2.14 -3.23 11.18
N ARG A 75 -2.58 -2.17 10.50
CA ARG A 75 -3.63 -2.14 9.47
C ARG A 75 -3.42 -0.89 8.61
N PRO A 76 -3.79 -0.85 7.33
CA PRO A 76 -4.60 -1.80 6.53
C PRO A 76 -3.84 -3.05 6.05
N ASN A 77 -4.54 -3.96 5.36
CA ASN A 77 -3.94 -5.10 4.63
C ASN A 77 -3.79 -4.84 3.12
N PHE A 78 -4.26 -3.69 2.64
CA PHE A 78 -4.06 -3.19 1.29
C PHE A 78 -3.72 -1.69 1.34
N ILE A 79 -2.55 -1.32 0.82
CA ILE A 79 -2.13 0.08 0.73
C ILE A 79 -1.99 0.43 -0.74
N LEU A 80 -2.67 1.49 -1.15
CA LEU A 80 -2.49 2.11 -2.45
C LEU A 80 -1.73 3.42 -2.25
N THR A 81 -0.67 3.66 -3.01
CA THR A 81 0.12 4.89 -2.87
C THR A 81 0.50 5.47 -4.21
N GLY A 82 0.57 6.79 -4.27
CA GLY A 82 1.06 7.49 -5.45
C GLY A 82 2.59 7.42 -5.58
N PRO A 83 3.15 7.47 -6.80
CA PRO A 83 4.60 7.49 -7.01
C PRO A 83 5.27 8.69 -6.32
N GLU A 84 4.57 9.81 -6.16
CA GLU A 84 5.08 11.00 -5.48
C GLU A 84 5.31 10.81 -3.96
N GLN A 85 4.80 9.71 -3.39
CA GLN A 85 5.12 9.31 -2.02
C GLN A 85 6.44 8.53 -1.93
N LEU A 86 6.91 7.88 -3.00
CA LEU A 86 8.10 7.03 -2.98
C LEU A 86 9.38 7.82 -2.68
N THR A 87 9.42 9.09 -3.08
CA THR A 87 10.55 10.00 -2.85
C THR A 87 10.49 10.71 -1.49
N ARG A 88 9.45 10.44 -0.68
CA ARG A 88 9.24 11.10 0.62
C ARG A 88 9.98 10.39 1.74
N ARG A 89 10.51 11.19 2.67
CA ARG A 89 11.23 10.69 3.85
C ARG A 89 10.34 9.84 4.75
N GLU A 90 9.04 10.12 4.79
CA GLU A 90 8.06 9.35 5.55
C GLU A 90 7.93 7.92 5.02
N PHE A 91 7.93 7.74 3.70
CA PHE A 91 7.92 6.43 3.08
C PHE A 91 9.24 5.69 3.30
N GLU A 92 10.38 6.36 3.15
CA GLU A 92 11.69 5.78 3.48
C GLU A 92 11.74 5.27 4.93
N LYS A 93 11.24 6.06 5.88
CA LYS A 93 11.13 5.64 7.29
C LYS A 93 10.22 4.43 7.47
N ALA A 94 9.12 4.36 6.72
CA ALA A 94 8.22 3.21 6.74
C ALA A 94 8.95 1.94 6.27
N LEU A 95 9.73 2.03 5.19
CA LEU A 95 10.53 0.90 4.69
C LEU A 95 11.62 0.43 5.66
N GLN A 96 12.19 1.36 6.44
CA GLN A 96 13.17 1.05 7.49
C GLN A 96 12.52 0.50 8.78
N ASP A 97 11.21 0.63 8.91
CA ASP A 97 10.45 0.13 10.05
C ASP A 97 10.26 -1.39 9.94
N LYS A 98 10.78 -2.13 10.92
CA LYS A 98 10.73 -3.60 10.92
C LYS A 98 9.31 -4.16 11.04
N GLU A 99 8.39 -3.44 11.69
CA GLU A 99 7.01 -3.90 11.84
C GLU A 99 6.28 -3.77 10.50
N PHE A 100 6.46 -2.64 9.80
CA PHE A 100 5.90 -2.45 8.47
C PHE A 100 6.55 -3.39 7.44
N TYR A 101 7.88 -3.42 7.36
CA TYR A 101 8.56 -4.27 6.40
C TYR A 101 8.26 -5.76 6.64
N GLY A 102 8.16 -6.19 7.90
CA GLY A 102 7.82 -7.56 8.27
C GLY A 102 6.39 -7.97 7.95
N CYS A 103 5.50 -7.01 7.65
CA CYS A 103 4.11 -7.26 7.31
C CYS A 103 3.86 -7.28 5.79
N ALA A 104 4.76 -6.70 5.00
CA ALA A 104 4.66 -6.65 3.54
C ALA A 104 4.77 -8.04 2.91
N CYS A 105 3.72 -8.46 2.20
CA CYS A 105 3.64 -9.76 1.51
C CYS A 105 3.82 -9.64 -0.01
N GLY A 106 3.79 -8.42 -0.53
CA GLY A 106 3.97 -8.15 -1.95
C GLY A 106 3.94 -6.67 -2.26
N THR A 107 4.50 -6.34 -3.42
CA THR A 107 4.45 -5.00 -4.02
C THR A 107 3.90 -5.10 -5.43
N GLY A 108 3.00 -4.19 -5.79
CA GLY A 108 2.45 -4.03 -7.13
C GLY A 108 2.78 -2.66 -7.70
N PHE A 109 3.04 -2.58 -8.99
CA PHE A 109 3.20 -1.32 -9.72
C PHE A 109 2.18 -1.30 -10.85
N GLU A 110 1.18 -0.42 -10.72
CA GLU A 110 0.23 -0.12 -11.78
C GLU A 110 0.89 0.81 -12.80
N GLU A 111 0.50 0.66 -14.07
CA GLU A 111 1.04 1.44 -15.18
C GLU A 111 2.57 1.48 -15.22
N VAL A 112 3.20 0.31 -14.98
CA VAL A 112 4.65 0.12 -14.98
C VAL A 112 5.33 0.65 -16.25
N HIS A 113 4.58 0.77 -17.34
CA HIS A 113 5.05 1.35 -18.59
C HIS A 113 5.50 2.82 -18.43
N LEU A 114 5.02 3.56 -17.43
CA LEU A 114 5.37 4.96 -17.17
C LEU A 114 6.81 5.17 -16.65
N LEU A 115 7.51 4.10 -16.25
CA LEU A 115 8.95 4.09 -15.99
C LEU A 115 9.79 4.27 -17.27
N ASN A 116 9.21 3.96 -18.42
CA ASN A 116 9.93 3.97 -19.69
C ASN A 116 10.11 5.41 -20.20
N THR A 117 11.35 5.88 -20.31
CA THR A 117 11.66 7.24 -20.79
C THR A 117 11.38 7.47 -22.27
N TRP A 118 11.14 6.40 -23.03
CA TRP A 118 10.94 6.42 -24.48
C TRP A 118 9.49 6.64 -24.90
N ILE A 119 8.55 6.60 -23.94
CA ILE A 119 7.13 6.80 -24.22
C ILE A 119 6.70 8.23 -23.87
N ALA A 120 5.69 8.74 -24.59
CA ALA A 120 5.19 10.11 -24.41
C ALA A 120 4.66 10.40 -23.00
N SER A 121 4.28 9.36 -22.25
CA SER A 121 3.67 9.45 -20.91
C SER A 121 4.66 9.23 -19.76
N PHE A 122 5.98 9.29 -19.98
CA PHE A 122 6.98 9.12 -18.92
C PHE A 122 6.69 9.99 -17.68
N ARG A 123 6.81 9.42 -16.49
CA ARG A 123 6.62 10.14 -15.22
C ARG A 123 7.85 10.07 -14.34
N LYS A 124 8.41 11.23 -14.02
CA LYS A 124 9.65 11.39 -13.23
C LYS A 124 9.58 10.90 -11.78
N ASP A 125 8.38 10.82 -11.21
CA ASP A 125 8.20 10.40 -9.82
C ASP A 125 8.25 8.88 -9.63
N PHE A 126 8.22 8.12 -10.73
CA PHE A 126 8.49 6.68 -10.74
C PHE A 126 9.99 6.38 -10.74
#